data_AF-A0A1E8B4Y1-F1
#
_entry.id   AF-A0A1E8B4Y1-F1
#
_cell.length_a   1.000
_cell.length_b   1.000
_cell.length_c   1.000
_cell.angle_alpha   90.00
_cell.angle_beta   90.00
_cell.angle_gamma   90.00
#
_symmetry.space_group_name_H-M   'P 1'
#
loop_
_entity.id
_entity.type
_entity.pdbx_description
1 polymer ?
#
loop_
_entity_poly.entity_id
_entity_poly.type
_entity_poly.pdbx_seq_one_letter_code
_entity_poly.pdbx_strand_id
1 'polypeptide(L)' 'MKDHKFNREYKDDYNKALFVLCGRNTCDTSQIKIPNGYIREMMWLGSWSIVRDITLDEYKSLKRARFLKDLGEEKCTKL' A
#
# COMPACT_ATOMS: atom_id res chain seq x y z
N MET A 1 -9.63 -0.59 -20.60
CA MET A 1 -9.22 -0.36 -19.19
C MET A 1 -10.51 -0.08 -18.43
N LYS A 2 -10.96 -0.96 -17.53
CA LYS A 2 -12.22 -0.74 -16.81
C LYS A 2 -11.96 0.39 -15.81
N ASP A 3 -12.54 1.57 -16.05
CA ASP A 3 -12.59 2.63 -15.06
C ASP A 3 -13.24 2.08 -13.79
N HIS A 4 -12.44 1.88 -12.75
CA HIS A 4 -12.96 1.67 -11.42
C HIS A 4 -13.72 2.95 -11.07
N LYS A 5 -15.05 2.91 -11.23
CA LYS A 5 -15.95 4.04 -11.00
C LYS A 5 -15.58 4.69 -9.68
N PHE A 6 -15.15 5.95 -9.75
CA PHE A 6 -14.86 6.78 -8.59
C PHE A 6 -16.08 6.75 -7.66
N ASN A 7 -15.98 6.03 -6.55
CA ASN A 7 -17.08 5.93 -5.61
C ASN A 7 -17.08 7.18 -4.72
N ARG A 8 -18.12 8.00 -4.89
CA ARG A 8 -18.26 9.32 -4.27
C ARG A 8 -18.28 9.24 -2.74
N GLU A 9 -18.69 8.11 -2.17
CA GLU A 9 -18.69 7.86 -0.72
C GLU A 9 -17.27 7.88 -0.13
N TYR A 10 -16.26 7.54 -0.92
CA TYR A 10 -14.85 7.49 -0.50
C TYR A 10 -14.07 8.72 -0.96
N LYS A 11 -14.76 9.78 -1.42
CA LYS A 11 -14.12 10.99 -1.95
C LYS A 11 -13.14 11.64 -0.96
N ASP A 12 -13.51 11.69 0.32
CA ASP A 12 -12.66 12.28 1.36
C ASP A 12 -11.44 11.41 1.66
N ASP A 13 -11.58 10.09 1.55
CA ASP A 13 -10.48 9.14 1.68
C ASP A 13 -9.53 9.26 0.48
N TYR A 14 -10.07 9.39 -0.74
CA TYR A 14 -9.27 9.64 -1.95
C TYR A 14 -8.53 10.99 -1.90
N ASN A 15 -9.14 12.03 -1.34
CA ASN A 15 -8.52 13.35 -1.21
C ASN A 15 -7.40 13.38 -0.15
N LYS A 16 -7.46 12.49 0.85
CA LYS A 16 -6.44 12.36 1.90
C LYS A 16 -5.35 11.35 1.55
N ALA A 17 -5.64 10.41 0.66
CA ALA A 17 -4.71 9.36 0.30
C ALA A 17 -3.66 9.88 -0.68
N LEU A 18 -2.42 9.94 -0.21
CA LEU A 18 -1.28 10.26 -1.06
C LEU A 18 -0.83 9.00 -1.79
N PHE A 19 -1.32 8.79 -3.01
CA PHE A 19 -0.86 7.70 -3.87
C PHE A 19 0.16 8.22 -4.88
N VAL A 20 1.44 7.91 -4.68
CA VAL A 20 2.47 8.23 -5.66
C VAL A 20 2.77 6.98 -6.49
N LEU A 21 2.47 7.05 -7.78
CA LEU A 21 2.86 6.08 -8.78
C LEU A 21 4.28 6.40 -9.26
N CYS A 22 5.22 5.49 -9.07
CA CYS A 22 6.61 5.71 -9.46
C CYS A 22 7.30 4.41 -9.89
N GLY A 23 8.41 4.50 -10.61
CA GLY A 23 9.17 3.34 -11.07
C GLY A 23 10.13 2.79 -10.01
N ARG A 24 10.50 1.51 -10.14
CA ARG A 24 11.32 0.79 -9.14
C ARG A 24 12.68 1.38 -8.84
N ASN A 25 13.33 1.92 -9.86
CA ASN A 25 14.69 2.44 -9.74
C ASN A 25 14.72 3.98 -9.73
N THR A 26 13.56 4.63 -9.84
CA THR A 26 13.45 6.08 -10.06
C THR A 26 12.65 6.80 -8.98
N CYS A 27 12.11 6.05 -8.01
CA CYS A 27 11.27 6.62 -6.96
C CYS A 27 12.08 7.10 -5.76
N ASP A 28 12.51 8.37 -5.79
CA ASP A 28 12.98 9.06 -4.59
C ASP A 28 11.77 9.55 -3.79
N THR A 29 11.39 8.77 -2.78
CA THR A 29 10.28 9.12 -1.89
C THR A 29 10.72 10.01 -0.73
N SER A 30 12.02 10.28 -0.55
CA SER A 30 12.53 11.02 0.62
C SER A 30 11.91 12.40 0.78
N GLN A 31 11.52 13.03 -0.33
CA GLN A 31 10.92 14.36 -0.38
C GLN A 31 9.42 14.39 0.02
N ILE A 32 8.78 13.22 0.11
CA ILE A 32 7.38 13.10 0.52
C ILE A 32 7.32 13.28 2.04
N LYS A 33 6.78 14.42 2.49
CA LYS A 33 6.57 14.68 3.91
C LYS A 33 5.45 13.78 4.46
N ILE A 34 5.80 12.90 5.38
CA ILE A 34 4.85 12.02 6.06
C ILE A 34 4.37 12.73 7.33
N PRO A 35 3.06 12.84 7.57
CA PRO A 35 2.53 13.41 8.80
C PRO A 35 2.85 12.52 10.03
N ASN A 36 2.97 13.15 11.21
CA ASN A 36 3.23 12.43 12.46
C ASN A 36 2.15 11.37 12.74
N GLY A 37 2.58 10.17 13.12
CA GLY A 37 1.70 9.01 13.37
C GLY A 37 1.43 8.15 12.13
N TYR A 38 1.93 8.56 10.96
CA TYR A 38 1.87 7.79 9.72
C TYR A 38 3.25 7.23 9.35
N ILE A 39 3.24 6.14 8.59
CA ILE A 39 4.40 5.49 8.01
C ILE A 39 4.20 5.46 6.49
N ARG A 40 5.30 5.48 5.74
CA ARG A 40 5.27 5.23 4.31
C ARG A 40 5.24 3.73 4.03
N GLU A 41 4.22 3.25 3.34
CA GLU A 41 4.18 1.91 2.78
C GLU A 41 4.39 1.97 1.27
N MET A 42 5.31 1.12 0.79
CA MET A 42 5.60 0.97 -0.63
C MET A 42 5.18 -0.42 -1.09
N MET A 43 4.38 -0.48 -2.14
CA MET A 43 3.92 -1.71 -2.77
C MET A 43 4.42 -1.77 -4.21
N TRP A 44 4.87 -2.95 -4.63
CA TRP A 44 5.43 -3.23 -5.94
C TRP A 44 4.39 -3.90 -6.85
N LEU A 45 4.14 -3.33 -8.02
CA LEU A 45 3.22 -3.82 -9.05
C LEU A 45 3.98 -3.97 -10.39
N GLY A 46 4.87 -4.95 -10.46
CA GLY A 46 5.73 -5.19 -11.61
C GLY A 46 6.77 -4.08 -11.80
N SER A 47 6.65 -3.33 -12.90
CA SER A 47 7.54 -2.20 -13.22
C SER A 47 7.19 -0.90 -12.50
N TRP A 48 6.08 -0.89 -11.75
CA TRP A 48 5.57 0.28 -11.03
C TRP A 48 5.51 0.02 -9.52
N SER A 49 5.50 1.11 -8.76
CA SER A 49 5.33 1.13 -7.32
C SER A 49 4.20 2.07 -6.97
N ILE A 50 3.48 1.72 -5.92
CA ILE A 50 2.56 2.62 -5.23
C ILE A 50 3.17 2.93 -3.88
N VAL A 51 3.30 4.22 -3.59
CA VAL A 51 3.67 4.72 -2.27
C VAL A 51 2.41 5.31 -1.66
N ARG A 52 2.10 4.91 -0.42
CA ARG A 52 1.00 5.46 0.36
C ARG A 52 1.40 5.73 1.80
N ASP A 53 0.79 6.74 2.38
CA ASP A 53 0.85 6.96 3.82
C ASP A 53 -0.17 6.05 4.50
N ILE A 54 0.26 5.39 5.58
CA ILE A 54 -0.55 4.44 6.33
C ILE A 54 -0.39 4.69 7.82
N THR A 55 -1.46 4.52 8.60
CA THR A 55 -1.35 4.61 10.05
C THR A 55 -0.58 3.43 10.63
N LEU A 56 -0.05 3.59 11.85
CA LEU A 56 0.61 2.50 12.58
C LEU A 56 -0.27 1.26 12.75
N ASP A 57 -1.57 1.44 13.00
CA ASP A 57 -2.49 0.31 13.23
C ASP A 57 -2.88 -0.41 11.94
N GLU A 58 -3.05 0.33 10.84
CA GLU A 58 -3.20 -0.28 9.52
C GLU A 58 -1.93 -1.02 9.09
N TYR A 59 -0.74 -0.47 9.37
CA TYR A 59 0.53 -1.15 9.10
C TYR A 59 0.66 -2.48 9.88
N LYS A 60 0.33 -2.49 11.17
CA LYS A 60 0.30 -3.72 11.99
C LYS A 60 -0.69 -4.74 11.43
N SER A 61 -1.88 -4.28 11.04
CA SER A 61 -2.93 -5.13 10.47
C SER A 61 -2.49 -5.76 9.16
N LEU A 62 -1.85 -4.99 8.27
CA LEU A 62 -1.27 -5.51 7.03
C LEU A 62 -0.15 -6.51 7.28
N LYS A 63 0.78 -6.23 8.21
CA LYS A 63 1.83 -7.19 8.59
C LYS A 63 1.23 -8.51 9.07
N ARG A 64 0.20 -8.46 9.91
CA ARG A 64 -0.50 -9.64 10.40
C ARG A 64 -1.19 -10.40 9.27
N ALA A 65 -1.84 -9.70 8.35
CA ALA A 65 -2.48 -10.31 7.19
C ALA A 65 -1.46 -11.00 6.27
N ARG A 66 -0.30 -10.37 5.99
CA ARG A 66 0.80 -11.01 5.23
C ARG A 66 1.31 -12.25 5.94
N PHE A 67 1.58 -12.16 7.24
CA PHE A 67 2.03 -13.30 8.02
C PHE A 67 1.05 -14.48 7.96
N LEU A 68 -0.26 -14.23 8.08
CA LEU A 68 -1.29 -15.27 7.96
C LEU A 68 -1.36 -15.86 6.55
N LYS A 69 -1.23 -15.04 5.51
CA LYS A 69 -1.17 -15.49 4.11
C LYS A 69 0.03 -16.41 3.90
N ASP A 70 1.22 -15.99 4.32
CA ASP A 70 2.46 -16.75 4.14
C ASP A 70 2.41 -18.08 4.92
N LEU A 71 1.86 -18.07 6.14
CA LEU A 71 1.57 -19.29 6.92
C LEU A 71 0.61 -20.25 6.20
N GLY A 72 -0.39 -19.71 5.50
CA GLY A 72 -1.32 -20.48 4.69
C GLY A 72 -0.64 -21.09 3.46
N GLU A 73 0.20 -20.31 2.78
CA GLU A 73 0.97 -20.73 1.61
C GLU A 73 2.00 -21.82 1.95
N GLU A 74 2.72 -21.69 3.07
CA GLU A 74 3.64 -22.72 3.57
C GLU A 74 2.94 -24.04 3.94
N LYS A 75 1.70 -23.95 4.45
CA LYS A 75 0.89 -25.14 4.74
C LYS A 75 0.34 -25.80 3.49
N CYS A 76 0.00 -25.04 2.45
CA CYS A 76 -0.52 -25.57 1.19
C CYS A 76 0.56 -26.11 0.25
N THR A 77 1.80 -25.64 0.32
CA THR A 77 2.92 -26.15 -0.50
C THR A 77 3.56 -27.42 0.03
N LYS A 78 3.13 -27.91 1.20
CA LYS A 78 3.58 -29.17 1.83
C LYS A 78 2.69 -30.40 1.52
N LEU A 79 1.81 -30.31 0.51
CA LEU A 79 0.99 -31.44 0.04
C LEU A 79 1.54 -32.03 -1.27
#